data_AF-A0A395NUT4-F1
#
_entry.id   AF-A0A395NUT4-F1
#
_cell.length_a   1.000
_cell.length_b   1.000
_cell.length_c   1.000
_cell.angle_alpha   90.00
_cell.angle_beta   90.00
_cell.angle_gamma   90.00
#
_symmetry.space_group_name_H-M   'P 1'
#
loop_
_entity.id
_entity.type
_entity.pdbx_description
1 polymer ?
#
loop_
_entity_poly.entity_id
_entity_poly.type
_entity_poly.pdbx_seq_one_letter_code
_entity_poly.pdbx_strand_id
1 'polypeptide(L)'
;MSHLANPLATPSQLYRRTSFSSLPQDLHEAIFVATQCLTQAAGRLLQLPQSVTAQANVLLARYWLADSPMAHEFSDVSAATIYLLSKLGPIPRSPRDVSNVYAYLLSANSALFSTGELPKDDPRAYYQTEADYYAFQQRLLSLEARILQSVSFDTHVSLPHPLAITYLQTLDFLSQPRTTVSLRTLQYLNTALLSPQMLYVTHQPHALATAAIYNAARDLGAKMPEHEWWEVFDVDREELGFLVVAMRSVEGWMEKLKDELPSFGSKMLTRSMIEDEMKKRGLHVGNGDKAAVDEEDEVMRMMDSR
;
A
#
# COMPACT_ATOMS: atom_id res chain seq x y z
N MET A 1 -25.67 6.60 -6.48
CA MET A 1 -24.76 5.51 -6.90
C MET A 1 -23.27 5.90 -6.87
N SER A 2 -22.90 7.20 -6.87
CA SER A 2 -21.51 7.66 -6.84
C SER A 2 -20.69 7.22 -5.62
N HIS A 3 -21.32 7.01 -4.45
CA HIS A 3 -20.61 6.61 -3.21
C HIS A 3 -20.16 5.15 -3.16
N LEU A 4 -20.63 4.31 -4.09
CA LEU A 4 -20.29 2.88 -4.15
C LEU A 4 -19.22 2.57 -5.21
N ALA A 5 -18.95 3.53 -6.09
CA ALA A 5 -17.95 3.39 -7.14
C ALA A 5 -16.67 4.13 -6.76
N ASN A 6 -15.56 3.65 -7.31
CA ASN A 6 -14.26 4.30 -7.23
C ASN A 6 -13.80 4.74 -8.63
N PRO A 7 -13.03 5.84 -8.74
CA PRO A 7 -12.24 6.09 -9.94
C PRO A 7 -11.24 4.95 -10.15
N LEU A 8 -11.24 4.38 -11.35
CA LEU A 8 -10.34 3.31 -11.73
C LEU A 8 -9.12 3.85 -12.48
N ALA A 9 -8.01 3.15 -12.34
CA ALA A 9 -6.78 3.40 -13.06
C ALA A 9 -7.00 3.16 -14.56
N THR A 10 -6.64 4.14 -15.37
CA THR A 10 -6.60 3.97 -16.83
C THR A 10 -5.39 3.11 -17.24
N PRO A 11 -5.44 2.41 -18.38
CA PRO A 11 -4.28 1.67 -18.91
C PRO A 11 -3.03 2.55 -19.05
N SER A 12 -3.22 3.81 -19.44
CA SER A 12 -2.14 4.81 -19.54
C SER A 12 -1.49 5.12 -18.20
N GLN A 13 -2.26 5.20 -17.11
CA GLN A 13 -1.70 5.41 -15.76
C GLN A 13 -0.90 4.19 -15.29
N LEU A 14 -1.41 2.98 -15.56
CA LEU A 14 -0.69 1.74 -15.22
C LEU A 14 0.62 1.60 -16.01
N TYR A 15 0.61 1.97 -17.29
CA TYR A 15 1.82 1.97 -18.12
C TYR A 15 2.80 3.07 -17.69
N ARG A 16 2.31 4.25 -17.31
CA ARG A 16 3.17 5.32 -16.78
C ARG A 16 3.83 4.92 -15.48
N ARG A 17 3.13 4.21 -14.59
CA ARG A 17 3.70 3.70 -13.33
C ARG A 17 4.97 2.89 -13.56
N THR A 18 4.99 2.00 -14.54
CA THR A 18 6.17 1.19 -14.89
C THR A 18 7.24 1.97 -15.66
N SER A 19 6.87 3.12 -16.23
CA SER A 19 7.76 3.97 -17.04
C SER A 19 8.38 5.13 -16.25
N PHE A 20 7.82 5.51 -15.08
CA PHE A 20 8.26 6.68 -14.31
C PHE A 20 9.66 6.55 -13.71
N SER A 21 10.16 5.34 -13.56
CA SER A 21 11.50 5.10 -13.03
C SER A 21 12.13 3.91 -13.72
N SER A 22 13.46 3.93 -13.83
CA SER A 22 14.26 2.77 -14.25
C SER A 22 14.24 1.60 -13.24
N LEU A 23 13.28 1.60 -12.30
CA LEU A 23 13.12 0.57 -11.30
C LEU A 23 12.63 -0.73 -11.97
N PRO A 24 13.34 -1.84 -11.74
CA PRO A 24 12.80 -3.16 -11.99
C PRO A 24 11.43 -3.39 -11.33
N GLN A 25 10.60 -4.21 -11.97
CA GLN A 25 9.24 -4.51 -11.51
C GLN A 25 9.23 -5.10 -10.09
N ASP A 26 10.16 -6.00 -9.76
CA ASP A 26 10.28 -6.61 -8.44
C ASP A 26 10.51 -5.56 -7.34
N LEU A 27 11.37 -4.56 -7.59
CA LEU A 27 11.61 -3.48 -6.64
C LEU A 27 10.39 -2.56 -6.50
N HIS A 28 9.70 -2.26 -7.60
CA HIS A 28 8.44 -1.51 -7.56
C HIS A 28 7.39 -2.18 -6.67
N GLU A 29 7.26 -3.49 -6.82
CA GLU A 29 6.31 -4.28 -6.06
C GLU A 29 6.74 -4.42 -4.60
N ALA A 30 8.04 -4.59 -4.32
CA ALA A 30 8.58 -4.62 -2.96
C ALA A 30 8.33 -3.31 -2.20
N ILE A 31 8.61 -2.17 -2.84
CA ILE A 31 8.31 -0.84 -2.29
C ILE A 31 6.82 -0.73 -2.00
N PHE A 32 5.98 -1.16 -2.95
CA PHE A 32 4.54 -1.10 -2.80
C PHE A 32 4.09 -1.88 -1.57
N VAL A 33 4.42 -3.17 -1.49
CA VAL A 33 3.95 -4.03 -0.41
C VAL A 33 4.52 -3.63 0.95
N ALA A 34 5.81 -3.30 1.04
CA ALA A 34 6.41 -2.84 2.30
C ALA A 34 5.67 -1.60 2.86
N THR A 35 5.35 -0.66 1.97
CA THR A 35 4.68 0.59 2.37
C THR A 35 3.22 0.34 2.73
N GLN A 36 2.50 -0.50 1.98
CA GLN A 36 1.14 -0.89 2.34
C GLN A 36 1.09 -1.58 3.72
N CYS A 37 2.05 -2.46 4.01
CA CYS A 37 2.21 -3.10 5.33
C CYS A 37 2.54 -2.07 6.43
N LEU A 38 3.42 -1.11 6.16
CA LEU A 38 3.73 -0.02 7.08
C LEU A 38 2.48 0.81 7.40
N THR A 39 1.68 1.17 6.40
CA THR A 39 0.41 1.88 6.59
C THR A 39 -0.56 1.09 7.47
N GLN A 40 -0.67 -0.24 7.25
CA GLN A 40 -1.51 -1.11 8.08
C GLN A 40 -1.04 -1.16 9.55
N ALA A 41 0.27 -1.26 9.77
CA ALA A 41 0.87 -1.27 11.10
C ALA A 41 0.65 0.06 11.83
N ALA A 42 0.87 1.18 11.12
CA ALA A 42 0.61 2.52 11.65
C ALA A 42 -0.86 2.70 12.03
N GLY A 43 -1.79 2.23 11.20
CA GLY A 43 -3.23 2.29 11.51
C GLY A 43 -3.59 1.56 12.79
N ARG A 44 -3.00 0.38 13.03
CA ARG A 44 -3.19 -0.36 14.28
C ARG A 44 -2.64 0.37 15.50
N LEU A 45 -1.41 0.88 15.44
CA LEU A 45 -0.79 1.58 16.56
C LEU A 45 -1.46 2.93 16.86
N LEU A 46 -1.97 3.60 15.83
CA LEU A 46 -2.81 4.80 15.95
C LEU A 46 -4.25 4.47 16.35
N GLN A 47 -4.61 3.20 16.55
CA GLN A 47 -5.96 2.74 16.89
C GLN A 47 -7.04 3.32 15.95
N LEU A 48 -6.72 3.39 14.65
CA LEU A 48 -7.66 3.82 13.62
C LEU A 48 -8.60 2.67 13.25
N PRO A 49 -9.86 2.95 12.86
CA PRO A 49 -10.72 1.93 12.29
C PRO A 49 -10.08 1.33 11.04
N GLN A 50 -10.21 0.02 10.85
CA GLN A 50 -9.65 -0.67 9.68
C GLN A 50 -10.11 -0.07 8.35
N SER A 51 -11.33 0.50 8.32
CA SER A 51 -11.84 1.22 7.15
C SER A 51 -10.98 2.44 6.80
N VAL A 52 -10.60 3.26 7.78
CA VAL A 52 -9.75 4.44 7.55
C VAL A 52 -8.37 4.03 7.05
N THR A 53 -7.78 3.01 7.66
CA THR A 53 -6.48 2.47 7.24
C THR A 53 -6.55 1.91 5.83
N ALA A 54 -7.58 1.09 5.51
CA ALA A 54 -7.77 0.57 4.17
C ALA A 54 -7.97 1.68 3.12
N GLN A 55 -8.72 2.74 3.44
CA GLN A 55 -8.85 3.90 2.57
C GLN A 55 -7.50 4.60 2.34
N ALA A 56 -6.66 4.69 3.37
CA ALA A 56 -5.30 5.24 3.24
C ALA A 56 -4.44 4.39 2.30
N ASN A 57 -4.47 3.05 2.43
CA ASN A 57 -3.79 2.13 1.51
C ASN A 57 -4.23 2.33 0.04
N VAL A 58 -5.53 2.53 -0.20
CA VAL A 58 -6.08 2.80 -1.54
C VAL A 58 -5.66 4.18 -2.06
N LEU A 59 -5.72 5.22 -1.22
CA LEU A 59 -5.29 6.56 -1.63
C LEU A 59 -3.79 6.60 -1.96
N LEU A 60 -2.98 5.87 -1.18
CA LEU A 60 -1.56 5.69 -1.43
C LEU A 60 -1.31 5.02 -2.78
N ALA A 61 -2.08 3.96 -3.08
CA ALA A 61 -2.02 3.31 -4.38
C ALA A 61 -2.39 4.26 -5.52
N ARG A 62 -3.42 5.11 -5.36
CA ARG A 62 -3.78 6.13 -6.36
C ARG A 62 -2.68 7.18 -6.55
N TYR A 63 -2.07 7.64 -5.47
CA TYR A 63 -0.98 8.62 -5.52
C TYR A 63 0.19 8.10 -6.38
N TRP A 64 0.58 6.83 -6.21
CA TRP A 64 1.64 6.21 -7.01
C TRP A 64 1.27 5.81 -8.44
N LEU A 65 0.04 6.08 -8.87
CA LEU A 65 -0.29 6.11 -10.30
C LEU A 65 0.04 7.46 -10.94
N ALA A 66 0.17 8.52 -10.12
CA ALA A 66 0.40 9.90 -10.57
C ALA A 66 1.84 10.37 -10.36
N ASP A 67 2.55 9.83 -9.36
CA ASP A 67 3.92 10.24 -9.01
C ASP A 67 4.86 9.03 -8.89
N SER A 68 6.15 9.28 -9.07
CA SER A 68 7.17 8.22 -8.98
C SER A 68 7.31 7.74 -7.53
N PRO A 69 7.36 6.42 -7.26
CA PRO A 69 7.62 5.90 -5.91
C PRO A 69 8.94 6.39 -5.31
N MET A 70 9.94 6.72 -6.14
CA MET A 70 11.26 7.21 -5.70
C MET A 70 11.30 8.72 -5.44
N ALA A 71 10.20 9.45 -5.70
CA ALA A 71 10.17 10.89 -5.51
C ALA A 71 10.35 11.30 -4.03
N HIS A 72 9.87 10.47 -3.11
CA HIS A 72 9.87 10.74 -1.66
C HIS A 72 10.17 9.48 -0.86
N GLU A 73 10.50 9.64 0.41
CA GLU A 73 10.71 8.50 1.31
C GLU A 73 9.39 7.75 1.53
N PHE A 74 9.43 6.41 1.43
CA PHE A 74 8.22 5.59 1.44
C PHE A 74 7.46 5.71 2.78
N SER A 75 8.19 5.83 3.89
CA SER A 75 7.61 6.06 5.21
C SER A 75 6.88 7.40 5.30
N ASP A 76 7.42 8.44 4.69
CA ASP A 76 6.85 9.78 4.74
C ASP A 76 5.57 9.85 3.90
N VAL A 77 5.52 9.16 2.75
CA VAL A 77 4.30 9.01 1.94
C VAL A 77 3.21 8.25 2.70
N SER A 78 3.58 7.15 3.36
CA SER A 78 2.67 6.38 4.22
C SER A 78 2.13 7.23 5.37
N ALA A 79 3.00 8.00 6.04
CA ALA A 79 2.63 8.87 7.15
C ALA A 79 1.69 9.99 6.71
N ALA A 80 1.97 10.65 5.59
CA ALA A 80 1.13 11.71 5.04
C ALA A 80 -0.24 11.19 4.62
N THR A 81 -0.30 10.01 3.99
CA THR A 81 -1.56 9.42 3.55
C THR A 81 -2.43 9.01 4.74
N ILE A 82 -1.86 8.35 5.76
CA ILE A 82 -2.63 7.95 6.93
C ILE A 82 -3.06 9.16 7.78
N TYR A 83 -2.22 10.19 7.88
CA TYR A 83 -2.56 11.45 8.53
C TYR A 83 -3.75 12.11 7.84
N LEU A 84 -3.69 12.27 6.50
CA LEU A 84 -4.76 12.85 5.70
C LEU A 84 -6.09 12.12 5.90
N LEU A 85 -6.12 10.79 5.76
CA LEU A 85 -7.35 10.02 5.93
C LEU A 85 -7.85 10.02 7.38
N SER A 86 -6.94 9.99 8.37
CA SER A 86 -7.34 10.07 9.78
C SER A 86 -8.02 11.41 10.08
N LYS A 87 -7.50 12.51 9.52
CA LYS A 87 -8.04 13.87 9.68
C LYS A 87 -9.45 14.01 9.11
N LEU A 88 -9.74 13.33 7.99
CA LEU A 88 -11.06 13.29 7.36
C LEU A 88 -12.00 12.26 8.01
N GLY A 89 -11.45 11.33 8.78
CA GLY A 89 -12.16 10.22 9.39
C GLY A 89 -12.79 10.55 10.74
N PRO A 90 -13.40 9.55 11.40
CA PRO A 90 -14.09 9.72 12.68
C PRO A 90 -13.15 9.93 13.88
N ILE A 91 -11.87 9.58 13.74
CA ILE A 91 -10.87 9.65 14.82
C ILE A 91 -9.63 10.37 14.28
N PRO A 92 -9.63 11.73 14.25
CA PRO A 92 -8.47 12.50 13.81
C PRO A 92 -7.28 12.29 14.74
N ARG A 93 -6.07 12.20 14.16
CA ARG A 93 -4.81 12.05 14.89
C ARG A 93 -3.93 13.27 14.72
N SER A 94 -3.22 13.63 15.78
CA SER A 94 -2.29 14.76 15.72
C SER A 94 -1.04 14.39 14.93
N PRO A 95 -0.35 15.36 14.28
CA PRO A 95 0.94 15.10 13.65
C PRO A 95 1.96 14.46 14.61
N ARG A 96 1.88 14.77 15.91
CA ARG A 96 2.75 14.21 16.94
C ARG A 96 2.48 12.72 17.20
N ASP A 97 1.22 12.31 17.23
CA ASP A 97 0.87 10.89 17.36
C ASP A 97 1.40 10.08 16.17
N VAL A 98 1.21 10.63 14.96
CA VAL A 98 1.75 10.02 13.72
C VAL A 98 3.27 9.96 13.79
N SER A 99 3.95 11.06 14.17
CA SER A 99 5.40 11.10 14.36
C SER A 99 5.88 9.99 15.29
N ASN A 100 5.27 9.87 16.47
CA ASN A 100 5.65 8.88 17.49
C ASN A 100 5.51 7.45 16.99
N VAL A 101 4.39 7.14 16.33
CA VAL A 101 4.14 5.82 15.76
C VAL A 101 5.15 5.48 14.65
N TYR A 102 5.45 6.43 13.76
CA TYR A 102 6.41 6.19 12.69
C TYR A 102 7.85 6.07 13.22
N ALA A 103 8.25 6.85 14.23
CA ALA A 103 9.56 6.65 14.85
C ALA A 103 9.69 5.26 15.48
N TYR A 104 8.65 4.76 16.15
CA TYR A 104 8.64 3.39 16.65
C TYR A 104 8.73 2.37 15.50
N LEU A 105 7.87 2.49 14.49
CA LEU A 105 7.80 1.52 13.38
C LEU A 105 9.08 1.45 12.54
N LEU A 106 9.81 2.56 12.43
CA LEU A 106 11.09 2.66 11.72
C LEU A 106 12.30 2.29 12.60
N SER A 107 12.13 2.20 13.92
CA SER A 107 13.19 1.79 14.84
C SER A 107 13.49 0.30 14.74
N ALA A 108 14.69 -0.10 15.17
CA ALA A 108 15.07 -1.51 15.30
C ALA A 108 14.20 -2.30 16.31
N ASN A 109 13.41 -1.60 17.13
CA ASN A 109 12.55 -2.19 18.14
C ASN A 109 11.15 -2.56 17.59
N SER A 110 10.89 -2.22 16.33
CA SER A 110 9.63 -2.51 15.66
C SER A 110 9.45 -4.01 15.41
N ALA A 111 8.32 -4.55 15.83
CA ALA A 111 7.93 -5.94 15.54
C ALA A 111 7.42 -6.14 14.10
N LEU A 112 7.29 -5.08 13.30
CA LEU A 112 6.70 -5.14 11.96
C LEU A 112 7.46 -6.07 11.00
N PHE A 113 8.79 -6.09 11.13
CA PHE A 113 9.71 -6.83 10.28
C PHE A 113 10.69 -7.69 11.12
N SER A 114 10.30 -8.12 12.31
CA SER A 114 11.20 -8.94 13.14
C SER A 114 11.15 -10.41 12.68
N THR A 115 12.30 -10.94 12.26
CA THR A 115 12.49 -12.34 11.83
C THR A 115 12.93 -13.26 12.97
N GLY A 116 12.76 -12.86 14.23
CA GLY A 116 13.29 -13.61 15.38
C GLY A 116 12.80 -13.11 16.74
N GLU A 117 13.73 -13.02 17.70
CA GLU A 117 13.45 -12.63 19.08
C GLU A 117 12.80 -11.24 19.15
N LEU A 118 11.85 -11.08 20.08
CA LEU A 118 11.24 -9.78 20.36
C LEU A 118 12.33 -8.79 20.76
N PRO A 119 12.44 -7.62 20.09
CA PRO A 119 13.41 -6.61 20.47
C PRO A 119 13.23 -6.22 21.94
N LYS A 120 14.34 -5.94 22.64
CA LYS A 120 14.28 -5.39 23.99
C LYS A 120 13.56 -4.04 23.93
N ASP A 121 12.51 -3.88 24.74
CA ASP A 121 11.76 -2.64 24.82
C ASP A 121 12.61 -1.56 25.49
N ASP A 122 13.36 -0.82 24.68
CA ASP A 122 14.04 0.41 25.10
C ASP A 122 13.35 1.63 24.49
N PRO A 123 12.53 2.36 25.27
CA PRO A 123 11.87 3.58 24.83
C PRO A 123 12.81 4.69 24.34
N ARG A 124 14.09 4.65 24.73
CA ARG A 124 15.08 5.63 24.27
C ARG A 124 15.43 5.46 22.79
N ALA A 125 15.22 4.26 22.23
CA ALA A 125 15.57 3.94 20.85
C ALA A 125 14.70 4.67 19.80
N TYR A 126 13.51 5.11 20.20
CA TYR A 126 12.54 5.79 19.32
C TYR A 126 12.06 7.13 19.89
N TYR A 127 12.77 7.66 20.90
CA TYR A 127 12.50 9.00 21.41
C TYR A 127 12.83 10.04 20.33
N GLN A 128 11.90 10.96 20.10
CA GLN A 128 12.08 12.06 19.15
C GLN A 128 12.40 13.36 19.88
N THR A 129 13.45 14.04 19.43
CA THR A 129 13.72 15.40 19.87
C THR A 129 12.69 16.36 19.26
N GLU A 130 12.51 17.54 19.86
CA GLU A 130 11.63 18.56 19.29
C GLU A 130 12.08 18.99 17.87
N ALA A 131 13.39 19.04 17.62
CA ALA A 131 13.92 19.34 16.29
C ALA A 131 13.52 18.29 15.24
N ASP A 132 13.63 17.00 15.59
CA ASP A 132 13.24 15.91 14.69
C ASP A 132 11.73 15.92 14.42
N TYR A 133 10.94 16.19 15.45
CA TYR A 133 9.49 16.34 15.33
C TYR A 133 9.12 17.48 14.38
N TYR A 134 9.72 18.67 14.51
CA TYR A 134 9.43 19.79 13.63
C TYR A 134 9.84 19.49 12.18
N ALA A 135 10.98 18.83 11.97
CA ALA A 135 11.40 18.41 10.63
C ALA A 135 10.45 17.38 10.03
N PHE A 136 10.00 16.40 10.81
CA PHE A 136 8.98 15.43 10.40
C PHE A 136 7.66 16.11 10.04
N GLN A 137 7.18 17.03 10.90
CA GLN A 137 5.93 17.75 10.67
C GLN A 137 5.96 18.56 9.37
N GLN A 138 7.09 19.22 9.05
CA GLN A 138 7.24 19.96 7.79
C GLN A 138 7.16 19.04 6.57
N ARG A 139 7.85 17.88 6.60
CA ARG A 139 7.78 16.88 5.51
C ARG A 139 6.36 16.32 5.36
N LEU A 140 5.72 15.98 6.48
CA LEU A 140 4.36 15.45 6.53
C LEU A 140 3.37 16.39 5.86
N LEU A 141 3.37 17.68 6.23
CA LEU A 141 2.43 18.67 5.70
C LEU A 141 2.71 19.00 4.22
N SER A 142 3.98 19.02 3.82
CA SER A 142 4.36 19.23 2.42
C SER A 142 3.88 18.09 1.53
N LEU A 143 4.04 16.84 1.99
CA LEU A 143 3.57 15.66 1.29
C LEU A 143 2.05 15.55 1.27
N GLU A 144 1.37 15.92 2.36
CA GLU A 144 -0.09 15.98 2.38
C GLU A 144 -0.62 16.87 1.25
N ALA A 145 -0.06 18.07 1.08
CA ALA A 145 -0.45 18.98 0.02
C ALA A 145 -0.19 18.39 -1.38
N ARG A 146 0.96 17.73 -1.57
CA ARG A 146 1.31 17.07 -2.85
C ARG A 146 0.40 15.90 -3.18
N ILE A 147 0.05 15.07 -2.19
CA ILE A 147 -0.87 13.94 -2.38
C ILE A 147 -2.23 14.48 -2.82
N LEU A 148 -2.78 15.48 -2.10
CA LEU A 148 -4.05 16.11 -2.45
C LEU A 148 -4.05 16.67 -3.87
N GLN A 149 -2.99 17.38 -4.27
CA GLN A 149 -2.86 17.91 -5.62
C GLN A 149 -2.81 16.78 -6.67
N SER A 150 -2.03 15.72 -6.41
CA SER A 150 -1.82 14.61 -7.34
C SER A 150 -3.10 13.80 -7.57
N VAL A 151 -3.93 13.63 -6.53
CA VAL A 151 -5.24 12.96 -6.65
C VAL A 151 -6.37 13.92 -7.01
N SER A 152 -6.07 15.17 -7.39
CA SER A 152 -7.07 16.20 -7.72
C SER A 152 -8.11 16.40 -6.61
N PHE A 153 -7.68 16.32 -5.35
CA PHE A 153 -8.50 16.40 -4.13
C PHE A 153 -9.59 15.31 -4.02
N ASP A 154 -9.56 14.27 -4.85
CA ASP A 154 -10.45 13.12 -4.70
C ASP A 154 -9.89 12.11 -3.68
N THR A 155 -10.23 12.34 -2.43
CA THR A 155 -9.90 11.43 -1.31
C THR A 155 -10.99 10.38 -1.07
N HIS A 156 -12.06 10.34 -1.86
CA HIS A 156 -13.17 9.42 -1.64
C HIS A 156 -12.78 7.99 -2.02
N VAL A 157 -12.95 7.06 -1.08
CA VAL A 157 -12.71 5.64 -1.30
C VAL A 157 -13.87 4.84 -0.75
N SER A 158 -14.58 4.16 -1.66
CA SER A 158 -15.57 3.14 -1.33
C SER A 158 -14.89 1.79 -1.14
N LEU A 159 -15.12 1.15 0.00
CA LEU A 159 -14.54 -0.16 0.31
C LEU A 159 -15.52 -1.30 -0.02
N PRO A 160 -15.02 -2.48 -0.42
CA PRO A 160 -15.86 -3.63 -0.75
C PRO A 160 -16.46 -4.33 0.48
N HIS A 161 -15.94 -4.08 1.68
CA HIS A 161 -16.32 -4.82 2.90
C HIS A 161 -17.82 -4.72 3.23
N PRO A 162 -18.49 -3.56 3.19
CA PRO A 162 -19.93 -3.48 3.42
C PRO A 162 -20.74 -4.27 2.37
N LEU A 163 -20.36 -4.16 1.09
CA LEU A 163 -20.99 -4.91 0.00
C LEU A 163 -20.83 -6.41 0.20
N ALA A 164 -19.64 -6.88 0.59
CA ALA A 164 -19.38 -8.29 0.84
C ALA A 164 -20.28 -8.85 1.95
N ILE A 165 -20.55 -8.09 3.02
CA ILE A 165 -21.48 -8.52 4.06
C ILE A 165 -22.92 -8.57 3.53
N THR A 166 -23.35 -7.57 2.76
CA THR A 166 -24.68 -7.57 2.12
C THR A 166 -24.84 -8.76 1.18
N TYR A 167 -23.85 -9.05 0.34
CA TYR A 167 -23.89 -10.17 -0.60
C TYR A 167 -23.91 -11.51 0.14
N LEU A 168 -23.09 -11.68 1.19
CA LEU A 168 -23.16 -12.86 2.05
C LEU A 168 -24.54 -13.03 2.70
N GLN A 169 -25.19 -11.95 3.13
CA GLN A 169 -26.55 -12.01 3.65
C GLN A 169 -27.56 -12.44 2.59
N THR A 170 -27.44 -11.93 1.36
CA THR A 170 -28.33 -12.33 0.25
C THR A 170 -28.15 -13.80 -0.15
N LEU A 171 -26.95 -14.34 0.04
CA LEU A 171 -26.62 -15.75 -0.23
C LEU A 171 -26.82 -16.66 0.98
N ASP A 172 -27.51 -16.18 2.02
CA ASP A 172 -27.72 -16.89 3.30
C ASP A 172 -26.44 -17.52 3.88
N PHE A 173 -25.34 -16.75 3.82
CA PHE A 173 -24.01 -17.14 4.25
C PHE A 173 -23.52 -18.49 3.67
N LEU A 174 -24.04 -18.89 2.50
CA LEU A 174 -23.70 -20.13 1.80
C LEU A 174 -23.88 -21.39 2.66
N SER A 175 -24.88 -21.37 3.56
CA SER A 175 -25.13 -22.44 4.54
C SER A 175 -23.93 -22.74 5.47
N GLN A 176 -23.02 -21.78 5.63
CA GLN A 176 -21.88 -21.85 6.54
C GLN A 176 -22.10 -20.97 7.77
N PRO A 177 -21.37 -21.20 8.88
CA PRO A 177 -21.40 -20.29 10.02
C PRO A 177 -21.04 -18.87 9.59
N ARG A 178 -21.93 -17.90 9.91
CA ARG A 178 -21.78 -16.49 9.54
C ARG A 178 -20.39 -15.94 9.86
N THR A 179 -19.86 -16.26 11.05
CA THR A 179 -18.56 -15.79 11.51
C THR A 179 -17.42 -16.32 10.63
N THR A 180 -17.45 -17.61 10.28
CA THR A 180 -16.39 -18.28 9.51
C THR A 180 -16.31 -17.73 8.09
N VAL A 181 -17.43 -17.70 7.36
CA VAL A 181 -17.45 -17.24 5.96
C VAL A 181 -17.17 -15.74 5.85
N SER A 182 -17.71 -14.94 6.79
CA SER A 182 -17.43 -13.50 6.82
C SER A 182 -15.96 -13.25 7.10
N LEU A 183 -15.39 -13.91 8.11
CA LEU A 183 -13.97 -13.75 8.44
C LEU A 183 -13.07 -14.10 7.24
N ARG A 184 -13.32 -15.24 6.57
CA ARG A 184 -12.51 -15.65 5.41
C ARG A 184 -12.65 -14.69 4.24
N THR A 185 -13.85 -14.18 4.00
CA THR A 185 -14.10 -13.15 2.97
C THR A 185 -13.33 -11.87 3.27
N LEU A 186 -13.39 -11.38 4.51
CA LEU A 186 -12.69 -10.17 4.94
C LEU A 186 -11.16 -10.35 4.90
N GLN A 187 -10.64 -11.54 5.17
CA GLN A 187 -9.22 -11.86 4.99
C GLN A 187 -8.78 -11.64 3.54
N TYR A 188 -9.53 -12.15 2.57
CA TYR A 188 -9.23 -11.92 1.15
C TYR A 188 -9.23 -10.43 0.77
N LEU A 189 -10.24 -9.68 1.22
CA LEU A 189 -10.31 -8.23 0.97
C LEU A 189 -9.12 -7.48 1.59
N ASN A 190 -8.76 -7.79 2.83
CA ASN A 190 -7.62 -7.16 3.49
C ASN A 190 -6.29 -7.51 2.82
N THR A 191 -6.10 -8.76 2.42
CA THR A 191 -4.89 -9.20 1.69
C THR A 191 -4.81 -8.56 0.30
N ALA A 192 -5.94 -8.34 -0.37
CA ALA A 192 -5.98 -7.70 -1.68
C ALA A 192 -5.50 -6.24 -1.67
N LEU A 193 -5.49 -5.56 -0.52
CA LEU A 193 -4.84 -4.23 -0.38
C LEU A 193 -3.32 -4.29 -0.59
N LEU A 194 -2.71 -5.45 -0.35
CA LEU A 194 -1.28 -5.68 -0.49
C LEU A 194 -0.91 -6.20 -1.89
N SER A 195 -1.88 -6.46 -2.76
CA SER A 195 -1.62 -7.02 -4.09
C SER A 195 -0.83 -6.03 -4.97
N PRO A 196 0.32 -6.43 -5.54
CA PRO A 196 1.10 -5.59 -6.45
C PRO A 196 0.37 -5.25 -7.76
N GLN A 197 -0.67 -6.03 -8.11
CA GLN A 197 -1.59 -5.76 -9.22
C GLN A 197 -2.59 -4.62 -8.92
N MET A 198 -2.53 -4.03 -7.72
CA MET A 198 -3.32 -2.88 -7.29
C MET A 198 -4.84 -3.08 -7.51
N LEU A 199 -5.37 -4.21 -7.04
CA LEU A 199 -6.77 -4.63 -7.29
C LEU A 199 -7.81 -3.57 -6.92
N TYR A 200 -7.57 -2.82 -5.84
CA TYR A 200 -8.46 -1.76 -5.35
C TYR A 200 -8.53 -0.49 -6.20
N VAL A 201 -7.61 -0.30 -7.15
CA VAL A 201 -7.63 0.81 -8.11
C VAL A 201 -7.93 0.35 -9.53
N THR A 202 -7.88 -0.96 -9.80
CA THR A 202 -8.18 -1.51 -11.13
C THR A 202 -9.60 -2.03 -11.26
N HIS A 203 -10.22 -2.46 -10.15
CA HIS A 203 -11.55 -3.07 -10.14
C HIS A 203 -12.50 -2.35 -9.17
N GLN A 204 -13.80 -2.40 -9.47
CA GLN A 204 -14.81 -1.79 -8.63
C GLN A 204 -15.04 -2.60 -7.33
N PRO A 205 -15.53 -1.97 -6.25
CA PRO A 205 -15.79 -2.63 -4.98
C PRO A 205 -16.73 -3.83 -5.06
N HIS A 206 -17.73 -3.81 -5.95
CA HIS A 206 -18.66 -4.92 -6.11
C HIS A 206 -17.96 -6.19 -6.61
N ALA A 207 -17.09 -6.05 -7.62
CA ALA A 207 -16.33 -7.16 -8.18
C ALA A 207 -15.35 -7.75 -7.16
N LEU A 208 -14.66 -6.90 -6.39
CA LEU A 208 -13.76 -7.34 -5.31
C LEU A 208 -14.52 -8.12 -4.22
N ALA A 209 -15.72 -7.65 -3.84
CA ALA A 209 -16.56 -8.34 -2.86
C ALA A 209 -16.98 -9.73 -3.36
N THR A 210 -17.47 -9.82 -4.60
CA THR A 210 -17.89 -11.07 -5.23
C THR A 210 -16.74 -12.08 -5.34
N ALA A 211 -15.57 -11.64 -5.79
CA ALA A 211 -14.38 -12.51 -5.89
C ALA A 211 -13.90 -13.01 -4.53
N ALA A 212 -13.93 -12.17 -3.50
CA ALA A 212 -13.56 -12.56 -2.14
C ALA A 212 -14.54 -13.61 -1.56
N ILE A 213 -15.85 -13.45 -1.80
CA ILE A 213 -16.86 -14.43 -1.40
C ILE A 213 -16.66 -15.75 -2.13
N TYR A 214 -16.42 -15.71 -3.45
CA TYR A 214 -16.15 -16.91 -4.25
C TYR A 214 -14.93 -17.68 -3.72
N ASN A 215 -13.86 -16.97 -3.41
CA ASN A 215 -12.66 -17.58 -2.83
C ASN A 215 -12.90 -18.16 -1.44
N ALA A 216 -13.63 -17.45 -0.57
CA ALA A 216 -14.00 -17.94 0.75
C ALA A 216 -14.91 -19.18 0.67
N ALA A 217 -15.87 -19.20 -0.24
CA ALA A 217 -16.75 -20.34 -0.48
C ALA A 217 -15.96 -21.59 -0.87
N ARG A 218 -14.99 -21.44 -1.79
CA ARG A 218 -14.13 -22.53 -2.24
C ARG A 218 -13.27 -23.10 -1.13
N ASP A 219 -12.68 -22.26 -0.29
CA ASP A 219 -11.83 -22.70 0.82
C ASP A 219 -12.62 -23.43 1.91
N LEU A 220 -13.86 -23.02 2.13
CA LEU A 220 -14.75 -23.61 3.13
C LEU A 220 -15.57 -24.80 2.61
N GLY A 221 -15.43 -25.15 1.33
CA GLY A 221 -16.23 -26.20 0.69
C GLY A 221 -17.73 -25.92 0.71
N ALA A 222 -18.12 -24.64 0.68
CA ALA A 222 -19.52 -24.23 0.70
C ALA A 222 -20.21 -24.58 -0.64
N LYS A 223 -21.49 -24.97 -0.58
CA LYS A 223 -22.29 -25.21 -1.78
C LYS A 223 -22.66 -23.87 -2.40
N MET A 224 -22.02 -23.54 -3.52
CA MET A 224 -22.37 -22.35 -4.30
C MET A 224 -23.63 -22.62 -5.15
N PRO A 225 -24.39 -21.57 -5.51
CA PRO A 225 -25.47 -21.70 -6.48
C PRO A 225 -24.99 -22.34 -7.80
N GLU A 226 -25.87 -23.12 -8.45
CA GLU A 226 -25.54 -23.83 -9.69
C GLU A 226 -25.37 -22.91 -10.91
N HIS A 227 -26.08 -21.78 -10.92
CA HIS A 227 -25.99 -20.76 -11.97
C HIS A 227 -24.90 -19.73 -11.67
N GLU A 228 -24.60 -18.89 -12.67
CA GLU A 228 -23.59 -17.82 -12.63
C GLU A 228 -24.03 -16.67 -11.69
N TRP A 229 -24.09 -16.97 -10.39
CA TRP A 229 -24.64 -16.08 -9.36
C TRP A 229 -23.91 -14.74 -9.24
N TRP A 230 -22.67 -14.67 -9.72
CA TRP A 230 -21.87 -13.45 -9.76
C TRP A 230 -22.42 -12.41 -10.75
N GLU A 231 -23.17 -12.83 -11.77
CA GLU A 231 -23.82 -11.91 -12.73
C GLU A 231 -24.88 -11.04 -12.05
N VAL A 232 -25.53 -11.55 -10.99
CA VAL A 232 -26.49 -10.77 -10.19
C VAL A 232 -25.84 -9.58 -9.49
N PHE A 233 -24.52 -9.63 -9.32
CA PHE A 233 -23.72 -8.57 -8.74
C PHE A 233 -22.97 -7.74 -9.78
N ASP A 234 -23.35 -7.80 -11.06
CA ASP A 234 -22.72 -7.06 -12.18
C ASP A 234 -21.23 -7.39 -12.35
N VAL A 235 -20.86 -8.67 -12.23
CA VAL A 235 -19.49 -9.16 -12.44
C VAL A 235 -19.47 -10.14 -13.60
N ASP A 236 -18.55 -9.94 -14.55
CA ASP A 236 -18.36 -10.87 -15.66
C ASP A 236 -17.50 -12.08 -15.25
N ARG A 237 -17.66 -13.20 -15.95
CA ARG A 237 -16.88 -14.42 -15.69
C ARG A 237 -15.38 -14.19 -15.83
N GLU A 238 -14.96 -13.38 -16.80
CA GLU A 238 -13.54 -13.05 -17.04
C GLU A 238 -12.96 -12.22 -15.89
N GLU A 239 -13.70 -11.20 -15.45
CA GLU A 239 -13.33 -10.34 -14.32
C GLU A 239 -13.24 -11.15 -13.02
N LEU A 240 -14.24 -12.00 -12.75
CA LEU A 240 -14.23 -12.88 -11.60
C LEU A 240 -13.04 -13.84 -11.64
N GLY A 241 -12.79 -14.47 -12.79
CA GLY A 241 -11.67 -15.40 -12.97
C GLY A 241 -10.32 -14.74 -12.69
N PHE A 242 -10.11 -13.53 -13.22
CA PHE A 242 -8.91 -12.73 -12.95
C PHE A 242 -8.77 -12.43 -11.46
N LEU A 243 -9.79 -11.85 -10.83
CA LEU A 243 -9.75 -11.45 -9.43
C LEU A 243 -9.52 -12.63 -8.47
N VAL A 244 -10.16 -13.77 -8.76
CA VAL A 244 -10.02 -15.00 -7.97
C VAL A 244 -8.56 -15.48 -7.95
N VAL A 245 -7.91 -15.51 -9.12
CA VAL A 245 -6.50 -15.90 -9.25
C VAL A 245 -5.58 -14.85 -8.63
N ALA A 246 -5.82 -13.57 -8.91
CA ALA A 246 -5.00 -12.48 -8.40
C ALA A 246 -4.99 -12.45 -6.87
N MET A 247 -6.15 -12.55 -6.22
CA MET A 247 -6.26 -12.60 -4.76
C MET A 247 -5.53 -13.81 -4.14
N ARG A 248 -5.56 -14.98 -4.80
CA ARG A 248 -4.84 -16.18 -4.34
C ARG A 248 -3.33 -16.09 -4.56
N SER A 249 -2.89 -15.37 -5.61
CA SER A 249 -1.47 -15.25 -5.93
C SER A 249 -0.65 -14.41 -4.94
N VAL A 250 -1.31 -13.57 -4.12
CA VAL A 250 -0.62 -12.64 -3.20
C VAL A 250 0.28 -13.38 -2.20
N GLU A 251 -0.18 -14.52 -1.68
CA GLU A 251 0.58 -15.32 -0.71
C GLU A 251 1.86 -15.89 -1.33
N GLY A 252 1.74 -16.63 -2.43
CA GLY A 252 2.91 -17.20 -3.12
C GLY A 252 3.83 -16.14 -3.71
N TRP A 253 3.32 -14.97 -4.05
CA TRP A 253 4.15 -13.83 -4.45
C TRP A 253 4.94 -13.27 -3.26
N MET A 254 4.32 -13.15 -2.09
CA MET A 254 4.99 -12.65 -0.88
C MET A 254 6.10 -13.60 -0.41
N GLU A 255 5.93 -14.91 -0.56
CA GLU A 255 6.98 -15.90 -0.31
C GLU A 255 8.18 -15.72 -1.24
N LYS A 256 7.92 -15.63 -2.56
CA LYS A 256 8.98 -15.37 -3.55
C LYS A 256 9.74 -14.08 -3.28
N LEU A 257 9.03 -13.01 -2.92
CA LEU A 257 9.68 -11.73 -2.66
C LEU A 257 10.61 -11.80 -1.43
N LYS A 258 10.22 -12.54 -0.39
CA LYS A 258 11.09 -12.77 0.79
C LYS A 258 12.35 -13.54 0.41
N ASP A 259 12.24 -14.51 -0.50
CA ASP A 259 13.38 -15.30 -0.96
C ASP A 259 14.34 -14.48 -1.85
N GLU A 260 13.80 -13.67 -2.76
CA GLU A 260 14.59 -12.86 -3.70
C GLU A 260 15.23 -11.64 -3.06
N LEU A 261 14.57 -11.06 -2.05
CA LEU A 261 15.05 -9.87 -1.36
C LEU A 261 15.12 -10.12 0.15
N PRO A 262 16.18 -10.74 0.70
CA PRO A 262 16.28 -11.04 2.13
C PRO A 262 16.22 -9.80 3.04
N SER A 263 16.55 -8.63 2.47
CA SER A 263 16.39 -7.35 3.15
C SER A 263 14.92 -6.98 3.39
N PHE A 264 14.04 -7.41 2.47
CA PHE A 264 12.58 -7.28 2.58
C PHE A 264 12.08 -8.17 3.71
N GLY A 265 11.73 -7.53 4.83
CA GLY A 265 11.25 -8.22 6.01
C GLY A 265 12.22 -8.24 7.18
N SER A 266 13.40 -7.63 7.09
CA SER A 266 14.31 -7.40 8.25
C SER A 266 14.17 -6.00 8.86
N LYS A 267 13.88 -5.01 8.02
CA LYS A 267 13.63 -3.60 8.39
C LYS A 267 12.76 -2.95 7.33
N MET A 268 12.23 -1.76 7.64
CA MET A 268 11.51 -0.98 6.65
C MET A 268 12.44 -0.63 5.48
N LEU A 269 11.97 -0.88 4.26
CA LEU A 269 12.67 -0.47 3.05
C LEU A 269 12.77 1.06 3.02
N THR A 270 13.97 1.58 2.74
CA THR A 270 14.19 3.01 2.52
C THR A 270 14.61 3.27 1.08
N ARG A 271 14.49 4.53 0.64
CA ARG A 271 14.92 4.93 -0.70
C ARG A 271 16.39 4.60 -0.94
N SER A 272 17.26 4.87 0.03
CA SER A 272 18.70 4.57 -0.04
C SER A 272 19.00 3.08 -0.24
N MET A 273 18.26 2.18 0.41
CA MET A 273 18.43 0.73 0.23
C MET A 273 18.09 0.29 -1.20
N ILE A 274 17.06 0.89 -1.79
CA ILE A 274 16.68 0.62 -3.18
C ILE A 274 17.73 1.18 -4.14
N GLU A 275 18.21 2.40 -3.91
CA GLU A 275 19.29 3.00 -4.71
C GLU A 275 20.57 2.13 -4.68
N ASP A 276 20.94 1.60 -3.52
CA ASP A 276 22.09 0.71 -3.37
C ASP A 276 21.88 -0.64 -4.05
N GLU A 277 20.65 -1.18 -3.98
CA GLU A 277 20.29 -2.41 -4.68
C GLU A 277 20.31 -2.23 -6.21
N MET A 278 19.82 -1.10 -6.71
CA MET A 278 19.93 -0.75 -8.13
C MET A 278 21.39 -0.65 -8.59
N LYS A 279 22.25 -0.01 -7.78
CA LYS A 279 23.70 0.07 -8.06
C LYS A 279 24.35 -1.31 -8.10
N LYS A 280 24.03 -2.21 -7.17
CA LYS A 280 24.54 -3.60 -7.18
C LYS A 280 24.14 -4.36 -8.45
N ARG A 281 22.93 -4.08 -8.96
CA ARG A 281 22.41 -4.66 -10.20
C ARG A 281 22.95 -3.96 -11.47
N GLY A 282 23.81 -2.94 -11.32
CA GLY A 282 24.36 -2.18 -12.45
C GLY A 282 23.35 -1.26 -13.14
N LEU A 283 22.24 -0.94 -12.47
CA LEU A 283 21.19 -0.06 -12.99
C LEU A 283 21.41 1.36 -12.47
N HIS A 284 21.43 2.34 -13.37
CA HIS A 284 21.61 3.75 -12.98
C HIS A 284 20.27 4.38 -12.59
N VAL A 285 20.25 5.08 -11.45
CA VAL A 285 19.11 5.88 -10.99
C VAL A 285 19.15 7.20 -11.74
N GLY A 286 18.55 7.25 -12.92
CA GLY A 286 18.39 8.48 -13.67
C GLY A 286 17.33 9.36 -13.00
N ASN A 287 17.76 10.27 -12.13
CA ASN A 287 16.96 11.45 -11.80
C ASN A 287 17.54 12.61 -12.63
N GLY A 288 16.73 13.18 -13.52
CA GLY A 288 17.14 14.17 -14.52
C GLY A 288 17.74 15.48 -14.01
N ASP A 289 17.94 15.64 -12.70
CA ASP A 289 18.59 16.80 -12.08
C ASP A 289 20.05 16.56 -11.66
N LYS A 290 20.53 15.32 -11.57
CA LYS A 290 21.92 15.06 -11.15
C LYS A 290 22.96 15.16 -12.27
N ALA A 291 22.55 14.96 -13.52
CA ALA A 291 23.45 15.08 -14.67
C ALA A 291 24.01 16.50 -14.82
N ALA A 292 23.22 17.53 -14.49
CA ALA A 292 23.67 18.92 -14.55
C ALA A 292 24.70 19.27 -13.45
N VAL A 293 24.61 18.63 -12.28
CA VAL A 293 25.53 18.90 -11.16
C VAL A 293 26.86 18.19 -11.34
N ASP A 294 26.86 16.95 -11.86
CA ASP A 294 28.11 16.23 -12.14
C ASP A 294 28.90 16.87 -13.30
N GLU A 295 28.22 17.46 -14.30
CA GLU A 295 28.88 18.21 -15.38
C GLU A 295 29.50 19.52 -14.88
N GLU A 296 28.84 20.28 -13.99
CA GLU A 296 29.41 21.50 -13.40
C GLU A 296 30.63 21.19 -12.50
N ASP A 297 30.58 20.12 -11.71
CA ASP A 297 31.68 19.69 -10.85
C ASP A 297 32.88 19.14 -11.66
N GLU A 298 32.64 18.46 -12.79
CA GLU A 298 33.71 18.05 -13.72
C GLU A 298 34.34 19.27 -14.42
N VAL A 299 33.53 20.25 -14.84
CA VAL A 299 34.03 21.47 -15.47
C VAL A 299 34.84 22.31 -14.49
N MET A 300 34.44 22.42 -13.23
CA MET A 300 35.22 23.11 -12.18
C MET A 300 36.58 22.43 -11.93
N ARG A 301 36.65 21.10 -11.89
CA ARG A 301 37.95 20.39 -11.74
C ARG A 301 38.86 20.57 -12.95
N MET A 302 38.32 20.69 -14.15
CA MET A 302 39.11 21.00 -15.35
C MET A 302 39.61 22.44 -15.39
N MET A 303 38.96 23.38 -14.71
CA MET A 303 39.42 24.77 -14.59
C MET A 303 40.54 24.93 -13.56
N ASP A 304 40.51 24.17 -12.45
CA ASP A 304 41.53 24.23 -11.41
C ASP A 304 42.86 23.52 -11.78
N SER A 305 42.90 22.83 -12.92
CA SER A 305 44.08 22.10 -13.42
C SER A 305 44.87 22.83 -14.52
N ARG A 306 44.62 24.14 -14.73
CA ARG A 306 45.39 25.02 -15.62
C ARG A 306 46.04 26.17 -14.85
#